data_AF-A0A4R4Q6T9-F1
#
_entry.id   AF-A0A4R4Q6T9-F1
#
_cell.length_a   1.000
_cell.length_b   1.000
_cell.length_c   1.000
_cell.angle_alpha   90.00
_cell.angle_beta   90.00
_cell.angle_gamma   90.00
#
_symmetry.space_group_name_H-M   'P 1'
#
loop_
_entity.id
_entity.type
_entity.pdbx_description
1 polymer ?
#
loop_
_entity_poly.entity_id
_entity_poly.type
_entity_poly.pdbx_seq_one_letter_code
_entity_poly.pdbx_strand_id
1 'polypeptide(L)' 'MKTDPERQRRLRELTELHRRWQAEHRVDDADFTPDGADSENRRPPSPEAEREYMRRAREIMGLDPDTGHYREA' A
#
# COMPACT_ATOMS: atom_id res chain seq x y z
N MET A 1 -2.51 -21.94 -13.02
CA MET A 1 -3.00 -21.01 -11.99
C MET A 1 -3.93 -20.01 -12.66
N LYS A 2 -5.25 -20.17 -12.54
CA LYS A 2 -6.20 -19.16 -13.02
C LYS A 2 -6.19 -18.03 -12.00
N THR A 3 -5.60 -16.90 -12.34
CA THR A 3 -5.66 -15.70 -11.51
C THR A 3 -7.12 -15.35 -11.32
N ASP A 4 -7.60 -15.42 -10.10
CA ASP A 4 -8.97 -15.04 -9.76
C ASP A 4 -9.21 -13.58 -10.22
N PRO A 5 -10.23 -13.31 -11.07
CA PRO A 5 -10.43 -12.00 -11.66
C PRO A 5 -10.78 -10.94 -10.61
N GLU A 6 -11.45 -11.32 -9.51
CA GLU A 6 -11.67 -10.41 -8.39
C GLU A 6 -10.36 -10.10 -7.66
N ARG A 7 -9.50 -11.10 -7.45
CA ARG A 7 -8.16 -10.88 -6.91
C ARG A 7 -7.34 -9.93 -7.78
N GLN A 8 -7.39 -10.05 -9.11
CA GLN A 8 -6.70 -9.10 -9.99
C GLN A 8 -7.26 -7.67 -9.89
N ARG A 9 -8.58 -7.53 -9.75
CA ARG A 9 -9.22 -6.24 -9.52
C ARG A 9 -8.75 -5.61 -8.20
N ARG A 10 -8.80 -6.37 -7.09
CA ARG A 10 -8.33 -5.91 -5.78
C ARG A 10 -6.85 -5.49 -5.81
N LEU A 11 -6.01 -6.25 -6.52
CA LEU A 11 -4.60 -5.88 -6.68
C LEU A 11 -4.42 -4.56 -7.45
N ARG A 12 -5.21 -4.30 -8.49
CA ARG A 12 -5.17 -3.01 -9.21
C ARG A 12 -5.57 -1.85 -8.29
N GLU A 13 -6.67 -2.01 -7.56
CA GLU A 13 -7.14 -1.01 -6.60
C GLU A 13 -6.08 -0.75 -5.51
N LEU A 14 -5.39 -1.80 -5.05
CA LEU A 14 -4.28 -1.69 -4.10
C LEU A 14 -3.07 -0.94 -4.69
N THR A 15 -2.69 -1.23 -5.94
CA THR A 15 -1.63 -0.51 -6.64
C THR A 15 -1.95 0.97 -6.80
N GLU A 16 -3.20 1.32 -7.12
CA GLU A 16 -3.62 2.72 -7.23
C GLU A 16 -3.60 3.44 -5.87
N LEU A 17 -4.06 2.78 -4.80
CA LEU A 17 -3.95 3.28 -3.44
C LEU A 17 -2.48 3.55 -3.07
N HIS A 18 -1.61 2.56 -3.32
CA HIS A 18 -0.19 2.66 -3.00
C HIS A 18 0.47 3.81 -3.75
N ARG A 19 0.22 3.94 -5.06
CA ARG A 19 0.79 5.02 -5.87
C ARG A 19 0.35 6.41 -5.38
N ARG A 20 -0.92 6.56 -4.97
CA ARG A 20 -1.41 7.84 -4.41
C ARG A 20 -0.76 8.16 -3.08
N TRP A 21 -0.68 7.17 -2.19
CA TRP A 21 -0.04 7.33 -0.88
C TRP A 21 1.46 7.64 -1.02
N GLN A 22 2.17 6.98 -1.93
CA GLN A 22 3.55 7.29 -2.28
C GLN A 22 3.70 8.72 -2.79
N ALA A 23 2.84 9.18 -3.70
CA ALA A 23 2.88 10.55 -4.23
C ALA A 23 2.60 11.61 -3.15
N GLU A 24 1.67 11.33 -2.24
CA GLU A 24 1.31 12.23 -1.12
C GLU A 24 2.42 12.31 -0.06
N HIS A 25 3.02 11.17 0.28
CA HIS A 25 4.04 11.09 1.32
C HIS A 25 5.47 11.16 0.80
N ARG A 26 5.66 11.28 -0.53
CA ARG A 26 6.96 11.21 -1.21
C ARG A 26 7.77 9.97 -0.83
N VAL A 27 7.06 8.87 -0.58
CA VAL A 27 7.69 7.56 -0.36
C VAL A 27 7.98 6.99 -1.74
N ASP A 28 9.23 7.11 -2.15
CA ASP A 28 9.68 6.58 -3.44
C ASP A 28 10.01 5.09 -3.26
N ASP A 29 9.55 4.25 -4.20
CA ASP A 29 9.72 2.80 -4.19
C ASP A 29 11.23 2.51 -4.13
N ALA A 30 11.71 1.96 -3.01
CA ALA A 30 13.13 1.79 -2.72
C ALA A 30 13.87 0.81 -3.67
N ASP A 31 13.26 0.41 -4.78
CA ASP A 31 13.83 -0.52 -5.76
C ASP A 31 14.65 0.19 -6.87
N PHE A 32 14.53 1.52 -7.04
CA PHE A 32 15.33 2.24 -8.04
C PHE A 32 15.74 3.66 -7.64
N THR A 33 16.28 3.85 -6.44
CA THR A 33 17.16 5.00 -6.20
C THR A 33 18.58 4.61 -6.59
N PRO A 34 19.16 5.14 -7.69
CA PRO A 34 20.59 4.97 -7.93
C PRO A 34 21.36 5.45 -6.69
N ASP A 35 22.34 4.65 -6.28
CA ASP A 35 23.17 4.88 -5.09
C ASP A 35 23.60 6.36 -5.03
N GLY A 36 23.01 7.11 -4.09
CA GLY A 36 23.27 8.55 -3.91
C GLY A 36 22.11 9.53 -4.17
N ALA A 37 20.96 9.08 -4.69
CA ALA A 37 19.77 9.94 -4.82
C ALA A 37 18.95 9.98 -3.50
N ASP A 38 19.35 10.90 -2.63
CA ASP A 38 18.49 11.55 -1.62
C ASP A 38 17.66 10.64 -0.68
N SER A 39 18.33 9.69 -0.02
CA SER A 39 17.73 9.01 1.14
C SER A 39 17.61 9.92 2.37
N GLU A 40 18.26 11.09 2.38
CA GLU A 40 18.32 11.98 3.56
C GLU A 40 17.13 12.96 3.65
N ASN A 41 16.45 13.33 2.55
CA ASN A 41 15.18 14.07 2.61
C ASN A 41 13.92 13.18 2.60
N ARG A 42 14.08 11.85 2.62
CA ARG A 42 12.94 10.93 2.80
C ARG A 42 12.41 11.05 4.22
N ARG A 43 11.39 11.88 4.40
CA ARG A 43 10.63 11.90 5.64
C ARG A 43 9.79 10.62 5.67
N PRO A 44 9.93 9.75 6.69
CA PRO A 44 9.01 8.65 6.83
C PRO A 44 7.58 9.21 6.94
N PRO A 45 6.58 8.51 6.39
CA PRO A 45 5.18 8.87 6.59
C PRO A 45 4.88 8.95 8.08
N SER A 46 3.89 9.77 8.45
CA SER A 46 3.41 9.77 9.83
C SER A 46 2.82 8.40 10.18
N PRO A 47 2.95 7.92 11.43
CA PRO A 47 2.39 6.63 11.85
C PRO A 47 0.86 6.56 11.67
N GLU A 48 0.16 7.69 11.72
CA GLU A 48 -1.26 7.78 11.42
C GLU A 48 -1.56 7.54 9.92
N ALA A 49 -0.71 8.05 9.04
CA ALA A 49 -0.84 7.85 7.60
C ALA A 49 -0.53 6.40 7.20
N GLU A 50 0.43 5.76 7.86
CA GLU A 50 0.69 4.32 7.69
C GLU A 50 -0.49 3.46 8.16
N ARG A 51 -1.11 3.83 9.30
CA ARG A 51 -2.31 3.15 9.80
C ARG A 51 -3.49 3.29 8.85
N GLU A 52 -3.74 4.49 8.32
CA GLU A 52 -4.80 4.71 7.35
C GLU A 52 -4.55 3.94 6.04
N TYR A 53 -3.30 3.92 5.56
CA TYR A 53 -2.90 3.13 4.41
C TYR A 53 -3.15 1.63 4.63
N MET A 54 -2.67 1.07 5.74
CA MET A 54 -2.87 -0.34 6.11
C MET A 54 -4.36 -0.68 6.23
N ARG A 55 -5.17 0.23 6.79
CA ARG A 55 -6.62 0.07 6.91
C ARG A 55 -7.28 -0.09 5.55
N ARG A 56 -7.04 0.86 4.63
CA ARG A 56 -7.60 0.84 3.27
C ARG A 56 -7.08 -0.34 2.45
N ALA A 57 -5.81 -0.68 2.58
CA ALA A 57 -5.21 -1.84 1.90
C ALA A 57 -5.87 -3.15 2.34
N ARG A 58 -6.18 -3.30 3.63
CA ARG A 58 -6.91 -4.44 4.18
C ARG A 58 -8.34 -4.50 3.64
N GLU A 59 -9.06 -3.39 3.64
CA GLU A 59 -10.43 -3.32 3.09
C GLU A 59 -10.47 -3.73 1.62
N ILE A 60 -9.53 -3.25 0.79
CA ILE A 60 -9.41 -3.63 -0.63
C ILE A 60 -9.16 -5.13 -0.78
N MET A 61 -8.34 -5.72 0.09
CA MET A 61 -8.04 -7.15 0.06
C MET A 61 -9.18 -8.03 0.61
N GLY A 62 -10.26 -7.43 1.14
CA GLY A 62 -11.34 -8.13 1.82
C GLY A 62 -10.95 -8.60 3.23
N LEU A 63 -9.91 -8.01 3.80
CA LEU A 63 -9.47 -8.23 5.17
C LEU A 63 -10.19 -7.25 6.09
N ASP A 64 -10.45 -7.70 7.31
CA ASP A 64 -10.89 -6.83 8.38
C ASP A 64 -9.81 -5.77 8.68
N PRO A 65 -10.17 -4.47 8.66
CA PRO A 65 -9.20 -3.38 8.81
C PRO A 65 -8.49 -3.38 10.18
N ASP A 66 -9.18 -3.82 11.23
CA ASP A 66 -8.72 -3.74 12.61
C ASP A 66 -7.81 -4.93 12.94
N THR A 67 -8.27 -6.13 12.58
CA THR A 67 -7.60 -7.38 12.94
C THR A 67 -6.67 -7.92 11.84
N GLY A 68 -6.84 -7.49 10.59
CA GLY A 68 -6.04 -7.96 9.45
C GLY A 68 -6.36 -9.40 9.02
N HIS A 69 -7.39 -10.02 9.60
CA HIS A 69 -7.88 -11.34 9.22
C HIS A 69 -8.88 -11.22 8.07
N TYR A 70 -8.98 -12.22 7.20
CA TYR A 70 -10.08 -12.29 6.25
C TYR A 70 -11.39 -12.32 7.04
N ARG A 71 -12.36 -11.45 6.70
CA ARG A 71 -13.72 -11.62 7.22
C ARG A 71 -14.18 -12.99 6.75
N GLU A 72 -14.24 -13.94 7.69
CA GLU A 72 -14.76 -15.26 7.40
C GLU A 72 -16.17 -15.12 6.81
N ALA A 73 -16.40 -15.88 5.74
CA ALA A 73 -17.60 -15.84 4.90
C ALA A 73 -18.87 -16.25 5.66
#